data_AF-A0A962QEY4-F1
#
_entry.id   AF-A0A962QEY4-F1
#
_cell.length_a   1.000
_cell.length_b   1.000
_cell.length_c   1.000
_cell.angle_alpha   90.00
_cell.angle_beta   90.00
_cell.angle_gamma   90.00
#
_symmetry.space_group_name_H-M   'P 1'
#
loop_
_entity.id
_entity.type
_entity.pdbx_description
1 polymer ?
#
loop_
_entity_poly.entity_id
_entity_poly.type
_entity_poly.pdbx_seq_one_letter_code
_entity_poly.pdbx_strand_id
1 'polypeptide(L)'
;SATLLALLSDPTGALADVLRHHIVNGDYLRADFGPDQKVRTLLGDSLQVTNTMDSFLVDGVLITVSDVVATNGVVQVIDAVLLPVMVEDTFTILDAVKASPVHKTLDSLLQLSGLDVQLDGVGPYTLFAPTDEAFAALPTAVMDSLAADPQGLLRDVLLYHILSGEFRT
;
A
#
# COMPACT_ATOMS: atom_id res chain seq x y z
N SER A 1 8.22 25.32 -9.30
CA SER A 1 7.80 23.94 -9.57
C SER A 1 6.40 23.75 -9.00
N ALA A 2 5.40 23.44 -9.83
CA ALA A 2 3.98 23.41 -9.42
C ALA A 2 3.64 22.27 -8.43
N THR A 3 4.50 21.25 -8.37
CA THR A 3 4.31 20.05 -7.54
C THR A 3 4.52 20.31 -6.04
N LEU A 4 5.42 21.24 -5.67
CA LEU A 4 5.74 21.52 -4.27
C LEU A 4 4.62 22.31 -3.55
N LEU A 5 3.93 23.20 -4.28
CA LEU A 5 2.80 23.96 -3.76
C LEU A 5 1.57 23.08 -3.53
N ALA A 6 1.35 22.08 -4.39
CA ALA A 6 0.28 21.09 -4.21
C ALA A 6 0.53 20.24 -2.95
N LEU A 7 1.77 19.80 -2.74
CA LEU A 7 2.19 19.06 -1.53
C LEU A 7 1.98 19.86 -0.23
N LEU A 8 2.27 21.17 -0.25
CA LEU A 8 2.08 22.05 0.91
C LEU A 8 0.62 22.44 1.19
N SER A 9 -0.29 22.22 0.24
CA SER A 9 -1.70 22.62 0.37
C SER A 9 -2.56 21.59 1.13
N ASP A 10 -2.08 20.36 1.27
CA ASP A 10 -2.72 19.30 2.05
C ASP A 10 -1.71 18.66 3.02
N PRO A 11 -1.61 19.18 4.26
CA PRO A 11 -0.69 18.65 5.27
C PRO A 11 -1.08 17.26 5.80
N THR A 12 -2.18 16.68 5.33
CA THR A 12 -2.65 15.33 5.64
C THR A 12 -2.58 14.36 4.45
N GLY A 13 -2.28 14.85 3.25
CA GLY A 13 -2.21 14.07 2.01
C GLY A 13 -0.78 13.66 1.64
N ALA A 14 -0.45 13.69 0.35
CA ALA A 14 0.79 13.15 -0.20
C ALA A 14 2.09 13.67 0.46
N LEU A 15 2.12 14.91 0.96
CA LEU A 15 3.29 15.42 1.69
C LEU A 15 3.46 14.73 3.05
N ALA A 16 2.36 14.47 3.75
CA ALA A 16 2.40 13.73 5.01
C ALA A 16 2.96 12.32 4.79
N ASP A 17 2.56 11.65 3.72
CA ASP A 17 3.06 10.32 3.37
C ASP A 17 4.55 10.36 3.02
N VAL A 18 4.99 11.34 2.22
CA VAL A 18 6.42 11.56 1.95
C VAL A 18 7.18 11.75 3.27
N LEU A 19 6.71 12.60 4.18
CA LEU A 19 7.39 12.81 5.46
C LEU A 19 7.40 11.56 6.34
N ARG A 20 6.30 10.80 6.39
CA ARG A 20 6.21 9.54 7.15
C ARG A 20 7.09 8.44 6.56
N HIS A 21 7.32 8.46 5.25
CA HIS A 21 8.25 7.56 4.56
C HIS A 21 9.72 7.84 4.93
N HIS A 22 10.07 9.08 5.34
CA HIS A 22 11.42 9.41 5.81
C HIS A 22 11.68 9.00 7.27
N ILE A 23 10.67 8.57 8.02
CA ILE A 23 10.79 8.29 9.45
C ILE A 23 10.71 6.79 9.68
N VAL A 24 11.67 6.26 10.44
CA VAL A 24 11.73 4.85 10.86
C VAL A 24 11.65 4.80 12.38
N ASN A 25 10.99 3.77 12.93
CA ASN A 25 10.91 3.58 14.38
C ASN A 25 12.18 2.94 14.93
N GLY A 26 12.89 3.68 15.79
CA GLY A 26 14.08 3.21 16.51
C GLY A 26 15.29 4.10 16.27
N ASP A 27 16.32 3.88 17.08
CA ASP A 27 17.59 4.59 16.98
C ASP A 27 18.54 3.70 16.18
N TYR A 28 18.84 4.11 14.95
CA TYR A 28 19.69 3.35 14.04
C TYR A 28 20.96 4.12 13.72
N LEU A 29 22.09 3.58 14.18
CA LEU A 29 23.42 3.99 13.76
C LEU A 29 23.85 3.18 12.54
N ARG A 30 24.85 3.67 11.81
CA ARG A 30 25.45 2.92 10.69
C ARG A 30 25.93 1.53 11.12
N ALA A 31 26.44 1.40 12.34
CA ALA A 31 26.93 0.14 12.90
C ALA A 31 25.82 -0.91 13.10
N ASP A 32 24.55 -0.50 13.17
CA ASP A 32 23.41 -1.40 13.34
C ASP A 32 22.97 -2.06 12.03
N PHE A 33 23.49 -1.59 10.89
CA PHE A 33 23.14 -2.09 9.56
C PHE A 33 24.17 -3.08 9.01
N GLY A 34 23.67 -4.24 8.59
CA GLY A 34 24.41 -5.16 7.72
C GLY A 34 24.56 -4.60 6.28
N PRO A 35 25.21 -5.35 5.37
CA PRO A 35 25.49 -4.87 4.01
C PRO A 35 24.23 -4.49 3.25
N ASP A 36 23.14 -5.24 3.42
CA ASP A 36 21.83 -4.95 2.83
C ASP A 36 20.74 -5.30 3.83
N GLN A 37 19.91 -4.32 4.18
CA GLN A 37 18.86 -4.48 5.18
C GLN A 37 17.64 -3.64 4.85
N LYS A 38 16.45 -4.16 5.15
CA LYS A 38 15.20 -3.39 5.04
C LYS A 38 14.80 -2.83 6.40
N VAL A 39 14.34 -1.58 6.40
CA VAL A 39 13.76 -0.93 7.57
C VAL A 39 12.36 -0.45 7.27
N ARG A 40 11.46 -0.58 8.23
CA ARG A 40 10.04 -0.20 8.06
C ARG A 40 9.81 1.26 8.43
N THR A 41 9.19 2.02 7.55
CA THR A 41 8.87 3.44 7.78
C THR A 41 7.60 3.61 8.62
N LEU A 42 7.32 4.85 9.03
CA LEU A 42 6.03 5.22 9.65
C LEU A 42 4.86 5.25 8.65
N LEU A 43 5.14 5.31 7.35
CA LEU A 43 4.14 5.09 6.32
C LEU A 43 3.74 3.61 6.25
N GLY A 44 4.65 2.72 6.61
CA GLY A 44 4.41 1.27 6.76
C GLY A 44 5.02 0.42 5.65
N ASP A 45 5.59 1.07 4.63
CA ASP A 45 6.45 0.47 3.61
C ASP A 45 7.89 0.29 4.14
N SER A 46 8.81 -0.15 3.27
CA SER A 46 10.19 -0.44 3.66
C SER A 46 11.20 0.28 2.79
N LEU A 47 12.21 0.86 3.42
CA LEU A 47 13.41 1.39 2.76
C LEU A 47 14.49 0.32 2.72
N GLN A 48 15.22 0.22 1.62
CA GLN A 48 16.42 -0.58 1.48
C GLN A 48 17.63 0.23 1.94
N VAL A 49 18.29 -0.20 2.99
CA VAL A 49 19.58 0.35 3.45
C VAL A 49 20.70 -0.53 2.90
N THR A 50 21.70 0.09 2.27
CA THR A 50 22.92 -0.58 1.80
C THR A 50 24.11 0.03 2.51
N ASN A 51 24.83 -0.77 3.28
CA ASN A 51 25.97 -0.35 4.09
C ASN A 51 27.23 -1.15 3.74
N THR A 52 28.01 -0.62 2.81
CA THR A 52 29.27 -1.22 2.40
C THR A 52 30.46 -0.44 2.94
N MET A 53 31.68 -0.90 2.68
CA MET A 53 32.88 -0.13 3.03
C MET A 53 32.93 1.22 2.31
N ASP A 54 32.44 1.27 1.07
CA ASP A 54 32.56 2.43 0.19
C ASP A 54 31.33 3.34 0.19
N SER A 55 30.16 2.82 0.57
CA SER A 55 28.90 3.55 0.48
C SER A 55 27.95 3.26 1.64
N PHE A 56 27.18 4.28 2.01
CA PHE A 56 26.04 4.14 2.92
C PHE A 56 24.83 4.81 2.27
N LEU A 57 23.89 3.99 1.80
CA LEU A 57 22.77 4.41 0.96
C LEU A 57 21.44 4.00 1.59
N VAL A 58 20.40 4.76 1.31
CA VAL A 58 19.00 4.42 1.58
C VAL A 58 18.18 4.58 0.31
N ASP A 59 17.59 3.48 -0.17
CA ASP A 59 16.95 3.35 -1.50
C ASP A 59 17.80 3.92 -2.65
N GLY A 60 19.12 3.71 -2.56
CA GLY A 60 20.09 4.20 -3.54
C GLY A 60 20.47 5.68 -3.39
N VAL A 61 19.84 6.42 -2.47
CA VAL A 61 20.19 7.80 -2.11
C VAL A 61 21.35 7.81 -1.12
N LEU A 62 22.30 8.72 -1.29
CA LEU A 62 23.50 8.77 -0.45
C LEU A 62 23.20 9.40 0.91
N ILE A 63 23.59 8.72 1.98
CA ILE A 63 23.67 9.29 3.32
C ILE A 63 24.98 10.06 3.43
N THR A 64 24.89 11.38 3.30
CA THR A 64 26.02 12.32 3.30
C THR A 64 26.63 12.54 4.68
N VAL A 65 25.79 12.55 5.72
CA VAL A 65 26.22 12.60 7.12
C VAL A 65 25.42 11.56 7.87
N SER A 66 26.13 10.64 8.53
CA SER A 66 25.51 9.60 9.34
C SER A 66 25.68 9.87 10.83
N ASP A 67 24.82 9.22 11.61
CA ASP A 67 24.96 9.10 13.07
C ASP A 67 24.93 10.45 13.81
N VAL A 68 24.07 11.38 13.37
CA VAL A 68 23.79 12.61 14.12
C VAL A 68 22.85 12.27 15.27
N VAL A 69 23.45 11.96 16.43
CA VAL A 69 22.72 11.56 17.64
C VAL A 69 22.05 12.77 18.30
N ALA A 70 20.75 12.65 18.55
CA ALA A 70 19.94 13.58 19.32
C ALA A 70 19.36 12.89 20.56
N THR A 71 18.76 13.67 21.47
CA THR A 71 18.18 13.14 22.72
C THR A 71 17.00 12.18 22.47
N ASN A 72 16.38 12.25 21.30
CA ASN A 72 15.16 11.51 20.94
C ASN A 72 15.32 10.68 19.65
N GLY A 73 16.54 10.44 19.19
CA GLY A 73 16.80 9.58 18.04
C GLY A 73 18.08 9.88 17.29
N VAL A 74 18.18 9.38 16.06
CA VAL A 74 19.33 9.56 15.17
C VAL A 74 18.88 10.17 13.85
N VAL A 75 19.61 11.18 13.38
CA VAL A 75 19.38 11.78 12.05
C VAL A 75 20.44 11.27 11.07
N GLN A 76 19.95 10.77 9.93
CA GLN A 76 20.75 10.39 8.77
C GLN A 76 20.50 11.45 7.68
N VAL A 77 21.53 12.20 7.28
CA VAL A 77 21.40 13.31 6.32
C VAL A 77 21.60 12.78 4.91
N ILE A 78 20.59 12.96 4.07
CA ILE A 78 20.56 12.49 2.67
C ILE A 78 20.59 13.64 1.67
N ASP A 79 21.03 13.39 0.44
CA ASP A 79 21.13 14.38 -0.63
C ASP A 79 19.94 14.41 -1.59
N ALA A 80 18.95 13.53 -1.40
CA ALA A 80 17.70 13.52 -2.16
C ALA A 80 16.50 13.21 -1.26
N VAL A 81 15.30 13.60 -1.71
CA VAL A 81 14.04 13.27 -1.05
C VAL A 81 13.69 11.82 -1.38
N LEU A 82 13.42 11.01 -0.36
CA LEU A 82 12.85 9.67 -0.52
C LEU A 82 11.39 9.82 -0.90
N LEU A 83 11.09 9.54 -2.15
CA LEU A 83 9.70 9.43 -2.56
C LEU A 83 9.27 8.01 -2.20
N PRO A 84 8.19 7.84 -1.41
CA PRO A 84 7.54 6.54 -1.35
C PRO A 84 7.23 6.15 -2.79
N VAL A 85 7.11 4.84 -3.04
CA VAL A 85 6.49 4.39 -4.29
C VAL A 85 5.06 4.92 -4.25
N MET A 86 4.87 6.14 -4.74
CA MET A 86 3.59 6.76 -4.94
C MET A 86 2.95 5.86 -5.98
N VAL A 87 1.96 5.12 -5.51
CA VAL A 87 1.36 4.01 -6.20
C VAL A 87 0.46 4.57 -7.32
N GLU A 88 1.03 5.33 -8.25
CA GLU A 88 0.32 5.86 -9.41
C GLU A 88 0.27 4.80 -10.53
N ASP A 89 1.11 3.76 -10.46
CA ASP A 89 1.27 2.70 -11.47
C ASP A 89 1.21 1.28 -10.87
N THR A 90 0.36 1.01 -9.86
CA THR A 90 0.04 -0.39 -9.55
C THR A 90 -1.17 -0.86 -10.31
N PHE A 91 -1.00 -1.99 -10.99
CA PHE A 91 -2.11 -2.83 -11.38
C PHE A 91 -2.76 -3.40 -10.12
N THR A 92 -3.83 -2.76 -9.66
CA THR A 92 -4.54 -3.10 -8.43
C THR A 92 -5.35 -4.40 -8.60
N ILE A 93 -5.89 -4.92 -7.49
CA ILE A 93 -6.88 -6.01 -7.56
C ILE A 93 -8.08 -5.60 -8.41
N LEU A 94 -8.49 -4.33 -8.31
CA LEU A 94 -9.60 -3.80 -9.09
C LEU A 94 -9.27 -3.78 -10.59
N ASP A 95 -8.03 -3.43 -10.95
CA ASP A 95 -7.57 -3.50 -12.35
C ASP A 95 -7.53 -4.93 -12.88
N ALA A 96 -7.11 -5.89 -12.04
CA ALA A 96 -7.13 -7.32 -12.38
C ALA A 96 -8.56 -7.83 -12.65
N VAL A 97 -9.51 -7.42 -11.82
CA VAL A 97 -10.94 -7.76 -11.97
C VAL A 97 -11.51 -7.11 -13.24
N LYS A 98 -11.25 -5.83 -13.48
CA LYS A 98 -11.73 -5.10 -14.67
C LYS A 98 -11.15 -5.62 -15.98
N ALA A 99 -9.89 -6.06 -15.97
CA ALA A 99 -9.23 -6.63 -17.14
C ALA A 99 -9.74 -8.04 -17.49
N SER A 100 -10.38 -8.73 -16.55
CA SER A 100 -10.83 -10.11 -16.71
C SER A 100 -12.22 -10.20 -17.35
N PRO A 101 -12.40 -10.96 -18.45
CA PRO A 101 -13.68 -11.09 -19.13
C PRO A 101 -14.74 -11.89 -18.35
N VAL A 102 -14.35 -12.63 -17.31
CA VAL A 102 -15.21 -13.54 -16.52
C VAL A 102 -15.59 -12.98 -15.15
N HIS A 103 -15.27 -11.72 -14.85
CA HIS A 103 -15.50 -11.08 -13.55
C HIS A 103 -16.40 -9.85 -13.63
N LYS A 104 -17.29 -9.77 -14.63
CA LYS A 104 -18.16 -8.60 -14.85
C LYS A 104 -19.20 -8.43 -13.74
N THR A 105 -19.72 -9.55 -13.24
CA THR A 105 -20.67 -9.58 -12.11
C THR A 105 -19.98 -9.12 -10.84
N LEU A 106 -18.75 -9.60 -10.61
CA LEU A 106 -17.96 -9.22 -9.44
C LEU A 106 -17.63 -7.73 -9.42
N ASP A 107 -17.17 -7.16 -10.54
CA ASP A 107 -16.91 -5.71 -10.67
C ASP A 107 -18.15 -4.88 -10.31
N SER A 108 -19.31 -5.26 -10.85
CA SER A 108 -20.58 -4.59 -10.57
C SER A 108 -20.97 -4.64 -9.08
N LEU A 109 -20.74 -5.77 -8.42
CA LEU A 109 -21.05 -5.96 -7.00
C LEU A 109 -20.05 -5.21 -6.10
N LEU A 110 -18.77 -5.13 -6.49
CA LEU A 110 -17.76 -4.34 -5.78
C LEU A 110 -18.10 -2.84 -5.82
N GLN A 111 -18.53 -2.32 -6.97
CA GLN A 111 -18.99 -0.95 -7.11
C GLN A 111 -20.27 -0.70 -6.29
N LEU A 112 -21.23 -1.63 -6.31
CA LEU A 112 -22.48 -1.50 -5.56
C LEU A 112 -22.27 -1.52 -4.04
N SER A 113 -21.30 -2.30 -3.57
CA SER A 113 -20.93 -2.41 -2.15
C SER A 113 -19.95 -1.34 -1.67
N GLY A 114 -19.43 -0.50 -2.57
CA GLY A 114 -18.42 0.53 -2.26
C GLY A 114 -17.08 -0.06 -1.77
N LEU A 115 -16.79 -1.31 -2.12
CA LEU A 115 -15.51 -1.95 -1.81
C LEU A 115 -14.44 -1.64 -2.86
N ASP A 116 -14.83 -1.12 -4.02
CA ASP A 116 -13.95 -0.64 -5.07
C ASP A 116 -12.94 0.40 -4.53
N VAL A 117 -13.41 1.42 -3.80
CA VAL A 117 -12.55 2.44 -3.18
C VAL A 117 -11.59 1.85 -2.13
N GLN A 118 -12.03 0.80 -1.43
CA GLN A 118 -11.21 0.16 -0.40
C GLN A 118 -10.13 -0.75 -1.00
N LEU A 119 -10.44 -1.44 -2.10
CA LEU A 119 -9.52 -2.32 -2.83
C LEU A 119 -8.57 -1.56 -3.75
N ASP A 120 -8.88 -0.30 -4.07
CA ASP A 120 -7.99 0.66 -4.75
C ASP A 120 -6.91 1.22 -3.80
N GLY A 121 -7.06 1.00 -2.49
CA GLY A 121 -6.10 1.42 -1.46
C GLY A 121 -4.86 0.53 -1.33
N VAL A 122 -3.88 1.00 -0.55
CA VAL A 122 -2.60 0.31 -0.34
C VAL A 122 -2.79 -1.02 0.41
N GLY A 123 -2.47 -2.13 -0.27
CA GLY A 123 -2.54 -3.49 0.26
C GLY A 123 -1.44 -3.84 1.29
N PRO A 124 -1.39 -5.10 1.77
CA PRO A 124 -1.66 -6.30 0.98
C PRO A 124 -3.05 -6.91 1.19
N TYR A 125 -3.73 -7.21 0.07
CA TYR A 125 -4.98 -7.97 0.02
C TYR A 125 -4.82 -9.18 -0.90
N THR A 126 -5.55 -10.25 -0.58
CA THR A 126 -5.73 -11.42 -1.45
C THR A 126 -7.22 -11.60 -1.70
N LEU A 127 -7.66 -11.48 -2.96
CA LEU A 127 -9.06 -11.65 -3.36
C LEU A 127 -9.26 -13.02 -3.99
N PHE A 128 -10.18 -13.83 -3.43
CA PHE A 128 -10.70 -15.03 -4.08
C PHE A 128 -11.89 -14.66 -4.96
N ALA A 129 -11.62 -14.29 -6.21
CA ALA A 129 -12.61 -13.73 -7.14
C ALA A 129 -13.50 -14.82 -7.80
N PRO A 130 -14.79 -14.96 -7.45
CA PRO A 130 -15.71 -15.91 -8.10
C PRO A 130 -16.00 -15.49 -9.54
N THR A 131 -16.11 -16.43 -10.47
CA THR A 131 -16.45 -16.12 -11.88
C THR A 131 -17.93 -15.80 -12.05
N ASP A 132 -18.28 -15.21 -13.18
CA ASP A 132 -19.67 -14.95 -13.58
C ASP A 132 -20.54 -16.22 -13.56
N GLU A 133 -19.99 -17.39 -13.92
CA GLU A 133 -20.70 -18.67 -13.82
C GLU A 133 -20.95 -19.10 -12.38
N ALA A 134 -20.03 -18.78 -11.46
CA ALA A 134 -20.21 -19.08 -10.04
C ALA A 134 -21.38 -18.27 -9.45
N PHE A 135 -21.52 -17.00 -9.86
CA PHE A 135 -22.68 -16.19 -9.50
C PHE A 135 -23.97 -16.70 -10.17
N ALA A 136 -23.91 -17.13 -11.43
CA ALA A 136 -25.07 -17.67 -12.14
C ALA A 136 -25.59 -19.00 -11.56
N ALA A 137 -24.72 -19.76 -10.88
CA ALA A 137 -25.09 -21.00 -10.20
C ALA A 137 -25.82 -20.77 -8.86
N LEU A 138 -25.82 -19.54 -8.32
CA LEU A 138 -26.52 -19.23 -7.08
C LEU A 138 -28.04 -19.20 -7.29
N PRO A 139 -28.84 -19.63 -6.28
CA PRO A 139 -30.28 -19.46 -6.32
C PRO A 139 -30.67 -17.98 -6.46
N THR A 140 -31.67 -17.67 -7.28
CA THR A 140 -32.14 -16.29 -7.51
C THR A 140 -32.51 -15.57 -6.22
N ALA A 141 -33.12 -16.28 -5.26
CA ALA A 141 -33.45 -15.74 -3.94
C ALA A 141 -32.23 -15.22 -3.15
N VAL A 142 -31.05 -15.83 -3.34
CA VAL A 142 -29.81 -15.37 -2.71
C VAL A 142 -29.33 -14.08 -3.39
N MET A 143 -29.34 -14.05 -4.73
CA MET A 143 -28.96 -12.85 -5.49
C MET A 143 -29.88 -11.66 -5.18
N ASP A 144 -31.18 -11.89 -5.06
CA ASP A 144 -32.16 -10.87 -4.68
C ASP A 144 -31.91 -10.33 -3.27
N SER A 145 -31.53 -11.21 -2.33
CA SER A 145 -31.20 -10.82 -0.96
C SER A 145 -29.92 -9.98 -0.88
N LEU A 146 -28.91 -10.32 -1.69
CA LEU A 146 -27.67 -9.55 -1.79
C LEU A 146 -27.91 -8.17 -2.44
N ALA A 147 -28.74 -8.11 -3.48
CA ALA A 147 -29.09 -6.85 -4.12
C ALA A 147 -29.97 -5.94 -3.25
N ALA A 148 -30.76 -6.51 -2.33
CA ALA A 148 -31.61 -5.77 -1.41
C ALA A 148 -30.84 -5.06 -0.29
N ASP A 149 -29.64 -5.54 0.06
CA ASP A 149 -28.76 -4.92 1.07
C ASP A 149 -27.29 -4.84 0.60
N PRO A 150 -26.97 -3.88 -0.30
CA PRO A 150 -25.65 -3.80 -0.90
C PRO A 150 -24.52 -3.40 0.07
N GLN A 151 -24.87 -2.65 1.12
CA GLN A 151 -23.90 -2.08 2.07
C GLN A 151 -23.80 -2.90 3.37
N GLY A 152 -24.76 -3.79 3.64
CA GLY A 152 -24.70 -4.78 4.70
C GLY A 152 -24.32 -6.16 4.13
N LEU A 153 -25.31 -7.01 3.89
CA LEU A 153 -25.10 -8.43 3.57
C LEU A 153 -24.16 -8.65 2.37
N LEU A 154 -24.34 -7.91 1.26
CA LEU A 154 -23.47 -8.05 0.10
C LEU A 154 -22.03 -7.70 0.43
N ARG A 155 -21.82 -6.59 1.14
CA ARG A 155 -20.49 -6.13 1.55
C ARG A 155 -19.80 -7.14 2.46
N ASP A 156 -20.52 -7.71 3.43
CA ASP A 156 -19.98 -8.74 4.34
C ASP A 156 -19.58 -10.01 3.58
N VAL A 157 -20.40 -10.44 2.62
CA VAL A 157 -20.11 -11.60 1.77
C VAL A 157 -18.88 -11.36 0.90
N LEU A 158 -18.75 -10.17 0.31
CA LEU A 158 -17.57 -9.81 -0.50
C LEU A 158 -16.31 -9.69 0.37
N LEU A 159 -16.42 -9.12 1.57
CA LEU A 159 -15.32 -9.08 2.54
C LEU A 159 -14.85 -10.47 2.95
N TYR A 160 -15.74 -11.47 2.99
CA TYR A 160 -15.35 -12.87 3.23
C TYR A 160 -14.42 -13.44 2.14
N HIS A 161 -14.49 -12.90 0.93
CA HIS A 161 -13.61 -13.30 -0.19
C HIS A 161 -12.28 -12.53 -0.21
N ILE A 162 -12.14 -11.49 0.63
CA ILE A 162 -10.97 -10.63 0.71
C ILE A 162 -10.22 -10.95 2.00
N LEU A 163 -9.04 -11.54 1.87
CA LEU A 163 -8.13 -11.71 3.00
C LEU A 163 -7.16 -10.54 3.08
N SER A 164 -6.96 -10.01 4.28
CA SER A 164 -5.85 -9.10 4.58
C SER A 164 -4.57 -9.92 4.81
N GLY A 165 -3.52 -9.68 4.03
CA GLY A 165 -2.21 -10.33 4.20
C GLY A 165 -1.58 -10.86 2.90
N GLU A 166 -0.25 -10.98 2.89
CA GLU A 166 0.50 -11.69 1.84
C GLU A 166 0.62 -13.17 2.22
N PHE A 167 0.09 -14.07 1.39
CA PHE A 167 0.32 -15.50 1.50
C PHE A 167 1.36 -15.92 0.46
N ARG A 168 2.63 -15.97 0.86
CA ARG A 168 3.72 -16.58 0.08
C ARG A 168 4.08 -17.91 0.70
N THR A 169 3.97 -18.99 -0.07
CA THR A 169 4.56 -20.31 0.24
C THR A 169 5.93 -20.44 -0.39
#